data_AF-A0A3D4QEV9-F1
#
_entry.id   AF-A0A3D4QEV9-F1
#
_cell.length_a   1.000
_cell.length_b   1.000
_cell.length_c   1.000
_cell.angle_alpha   90.00
_cell.angle_beta   90.00
_cell.angle_gamma   90.00
#
_symmetry.space_group_name_H-M   'P 1'
#
loop_
_entity.id
_entity.type
_entity.pdbx_description
1 polymer ?
#
loop_
_entity_poly.entity_id
_entity_poly.type
_entity_poly.pdbx_seq_one_letter_code
_entity_poly.pdbx_strand_id
1 'polypeptide(L)'
;MIEPNPGAGPDADTLACLSDLQKRILWLSTWTIHNANHIRAKGEVKVGGHQASCASSAALMTALYFHALRPQDRVAVKPHASPVFHAIQYLMGNQTREKLENFRGLGGAQSYPSRTKDTDDVDFSTGSVGMGPAMTMFASLTQDYTRRHFESVRAREPGRMIA
;
A
#
# COMPACT_ATOMS: atom_id res chain seq x y z
N MET A 1 -4.56 17.65 -17.12
CA MET A 1 -4.25 17.08 -15.80
C MET A 1 -3.82 18.27 -14.95
N ILE A 2 -4.59 18.63 -13.91
CA ILE A 2 -4.26 19.79 -13.08
C ILE A 2 -3.08 19.38 -12.21
N GLU A 3 -1.93 20.02 -12.41
CA GLU A 3 -0.78 19.92 -11.50
C GLU A 3 -1.24 20.42 -10.12
N PRO A 4 -1.23 19.59 -9.07
CA PRO A 4 -1.66 20.03 -7.76
C PRO A 4 -0.69 21.08 -7.21
N ASN A 5 -1.24 22.19 -6.70
CA ASN A 5 -0.47 23.21 -6.00
C ASN A 5 0.02 22.62 -4.66
N PRO A 6 1.33 22.42 -4.45
CA PRO A 6 1.85 21.70 -3.28
C PRO A 6 1.62 22.40 -1.93
N GLY A 7 1.08 23.62 -1.92
CA GLY A 7 0.74 24.37 -0.71
C GLY A 7 -0.77 24.48 -0.39
N ALA A 8 -1.66 24.12 -1.32
CA ALA A 8 -3.09 24.13 -1.07
C ALA A 8 -3.53 22.73 -0.63
N GLY A 9 -4.05 22.61 0.59
CA GLY A 9 -4.70 21.37 1.03
C GLY A 9 -5.86 21.00 0.10
N PRO A 10 -6.31 19.73 0.13
CA PRO A 10 -7.44 19.29 -0.67
C PRO A 10 -8.67 20.16 -0.40
N ASP A 11 -9.40 20.51 -1.46
CA ASP A 11 -10.68 21.19 -1.34
C ASP A 11 -11.75 20.29 -0.70
N ALA A 12 -12.92 20.86 -0.41
CA ALA A 12 -14.00 20.15 0.28
C ALA A 12 -14.48 18.91 -0.49
N ASP A 13 -14.56 18.99 -1.81
CA ASP A 13 -15.00 17.88 -2.67
C ASP A 13 -13.98 16.74 -2.69
N THR A 14 -12.69 17.08 -2.78
CA THR A 14 -11.59 16.12 -2.68
C THR A 14 -11.59 15.43 -1.32
N LEU A 15 -11.75 16.19 -0.23
CA LEU A 15 -11.85 15.64 1.13
C LEU A 15 -13.05 14.70 1.30
N ALA A 16 -14.20 15.04 0.72
CA ALA A 16 -15.38 14.17 0.73
C ALA A 16 -15.12 12.86 -0.01
N CYS A 17 -14.51 12.92 -1.19
CA CYS A 17 -14.13 11.75 -1.97
C CYS A 17 -13.13 10.85 -1.22
N LEU A 18 -12.08 11.44 -0.63
CA LEU A 18 -11.10 10.71 0.19
C LEU A 18 -11.77 10.05 1.41
N SER A 19 -12.73 10.72 2.04
CA SER A 19 -13.48 10.16 3.18
C SER A 19 -14.31 8.94 2.78
N ASP A 20 -14.92 8.94 1.59
CA ASP A 20 -15.69 7.80 1.09
C ASP A 20 -14.80 6.64 0.65
N LEU A 21 -13.66 6.94 0.01
CA LEU A 21 -12.63 5.94 -0.28
C LEU A 21 -12.12 5.29 1.02
N GLN A 22 -11.82 6.07 2.05
CA GLN A 22 -11.37 5.56 3.34
C GLN A 22 -12.38 4.57 3.95
N LYS A 23 -13.69 4.91 3.96
CA LYS A 23 -14.75 4.00 4.44
C LYS A 23 -14.76 2.69 3.66
N ARG A 24 -14.63 2.77 2.33
CA ARG A 24 -14.65 1.59 1.45
C ARG A 24 -13.42 0.70 1.64
N ILE A 25 -12.23 1.31 1.79
CA ILE A 25 -10.98 0.61 2.09
C ILE A 25 -11.05 -0.08 3.45
N LEU A 26 -11.60 0.60 4.47
CA LEU A 26 -11.80 0.01 5.80
C LEU A 26 -12.75 -1.19 5.74
N TRP A 27 -13.86 -1.06 5.00
CA TRP A 27 -14.80 -2.16 4.82
C TRP A 27 -14.16 -3.34 4.08
N LEU A 28 -13.48 -3.10 2.96
CA LEU A 28 -12.84 -4.15 2.16
C LEU A 28 -11.72 -4.87 2.93
N SER A 29 -10.87 -4.13 3.63
CA SER A 29 -9.80 -4.72 4.44
C SER A 29 -10.36 -5.57 5.59
N THR A 30 -11.43 -5.10 6.24
CA THR A 30 -12.14 -5.86 7.28
C THR A 30 -12.80 -7.10 6.72
N TRP A 31 -13.50 -6.97 5.58
CA TRP A 31 -14.16 -8.08 4.89
C TRP A 31 -13.15 -9.12 4.41
N THR A 32 -12.00 -8.71 3.88
CA THR A 32 -10.94 -9.62 3.42
C THR A 32 -10.47 -10.53 4.56
N ILE A 33 -10.22 -9.95 5.74
CA ILE A 33 -9.83 -10.71 6.93
C ILE A 33 -10.99 -11.60 7.41
N HIS A 34 -12.22 -11.07 7.45
CA HIS A 34 -13.39 -11.81 7.89
C HIS A 34 -13.67 -13.01 6.96
N ASN A 35 -13.66 -12.80 5.65
CA ASN A 35 -13.83 -13.81 4.63
C ASN A 35 -12.82 -14.96 4.82
N ALA A 36 -11.53 -14.63 5.00
CA ALA A 36 -10.49 -15.63 5.18
C ALA A 36 -10.64 -16.48 6.46
N ASN A 37 -11.31 -15.96 7.50
CA ASN A 37 -11.45 -16.64 8.79
C ASN A 37 -12.82 -17.27 9.02
N HIS A 38 -13.88 -16.80 8.35
CA HIS A 38 -15.27 -17.16 8.67
C HIS A 38 -16.16 -17.51 7.47
N ILE A 39 -15.84 -17.08 6.24
CA ILE A 39 -16.69 -17.32 5.07
C ILE A 39 -16.07 -18.38 4.15
N ARG A 40 -14.81 -18.19 3.73
CA ARG A 40 -14.10 -19.14 2.88
C ARG A 40 -13.87 -20.45 3.64
N ALA A 41 -14.07 -21.58 2.96
CA ALA A 41 -13.69 -22.88 3.48
C ALA A 41 -12.21 -22.90 3.90
N LYS A 42 -11.94 -23.38 5.11
CA LYS A 42 -10.59 -23.47 5.69
C LYS A 42 -10.53 -24.66 6.64
N GLY A 43 -9.33 -25.06 7.02
CA GLY A 43 -9.14 -26.00 8.12
C GLY A 43 -9.53 -25.41 9.47
N GLU A 44 -9.29 -26.19 10.53
CA GLU A 44 -9.66 -25.82 11.90
C GLU A 44 -8.91 -24.57 12.41
N VAL A 45 -7.70 -24.33 11.90
CA VAL A 45 -6.84 -23.23 12.33
C VAL A 45 -7.30 -21.88 11.74
N LYS A 46 -7.20 -20.81 12.54
CA LYS A 46 -7.43 -19.44 12.06
C LYS A 46 -6.36 -19.03 11.06
N VAL A 47 -6.77 -18.35 9.99
CA VAL A 47 -5.87 -17.82 8.96
C VAL A 47 -5.18 -16.53 9.44
N GLY A 48 -5.87 -15.77 10.30
CA GLY A 48 -5.37 -14.55 10.91
C GLY A 48 -5.58 -13.28 10.07
N GLY A 49 -4.89 -12.20 10.43
CA GLY A 49 -5.08 -10.85 9.88
C GLY A 49 -5.16 -9.81 11.01
N HIS A 50 -4.73 -8.58 10.77
CA HIS A 50 -4.58 -7.55 11.81
C HIS A 50 -5.56 -6.39 11.62
N GLN A 51 -6.82 -6.58 12.03
CA GLN A 51 -7.88 -5.58 11.86
C GLN A 51 -7.56 -4.24 12.54
N ALA A 52 -7.07 -4.26 13.79
CA ALA A 52 -6.74 -3.03 14.51
C ALA A 52 -5.62 -2.23 13.82
N SER A 53 -4.60 -2.90 13.29
CA SER A 53 -3.53 -2.24 12.54
C SER A 53 -4.03 -1.67 11.21
N CYS A 54 -5.00 -2.32 10.58
CA CYS A 54 -5.64 -1.82 9.36
C CYS A 54 -6.46 -0.57 9.65
N ALA A 55 -7.32 -0.63 10.67
CA ALA A 55 -8.19 0.47 11.05
C ALA A 55 -7.41 1.74 11.38
N SER A 56 -6.30 1.63 12.12
CA SER A 56 -5.48 2.79 12.47
C SER A 56 -4.68 3.39 11.30
N SER A 57 -4.50 2.64 10.20
CA SER A 57 -3.71 3.09 9.03
C SER A 57 -4.58 3.55 7.85
N ALA A 58 -5.88 3.25 7.86
CA ALA A 58 -6.76 3.45 6.70
C ALA A 58 -6.81 4.90 6.21
N ALA A 59 -6.98 5.87 7.11
CA ALA A 59 -7.03 7.29 6.75
C ALA A 59 -5.72 7.78 6.12
N LEU A 60 -4.59 7.49 6.79
CA LEU A 60 -3.26 7.89 6.32
C LEU A 60 -2.93 7.26 4.96
N MET A 61 -3.19 5.97 4.80
CA MET A 61 -2.93 5.28 3.54
C MET A 61 -3.87 5.77 2.42
N THR A 62 -5.11 6.14 2.74
CA THR A 62 -6.03 6.72 1.74
C THR A 62 -5.48 8.06 1.22
N ALA A 63 -5.12 8.98 2.12
CA ALA A 63 -4.54 10.26 1.74
C ALA A 63 -3.21 10.07 0.98
N LEU A 64 -2.38 9.13 1.42
CA LEU A 64 -1.11 8.82 0.77
C LEU A 64 -1.33 8.37 -0.68
N TYR A 65 -2.10 7.29 -0.90
CA TYR A 65 -2.21 6.65 -2.21
C TYR A 65 -3.11 7.39 -3.20
N PHE A 66 -4.17 8.07 -2.74
CA PHE A 66 -5.14 8.71 -3.64
C PHE A 66 -4.92 10.22 -3.82
N HIS A 67 -3.99 10.83 -3.08
CA HIS A 67 -3.76 12.27 -3.16
C HIS A 67 -2.28 12.66 -3.14
N ALA A 68 -1.48 12.09 -2.23
CA ALA A 68 -0.11 12.57 -2.03
C ALA A 68 0.94 11.93 -2.96
N LEU A 69 0.82 10.63 -3.28
CA LEU A 69 1.85 9.90 -4.04
C LEU A 69 1.94 10.35 -5.50
N ARG A 70 3.18 10.37 -5.99
CA ARG A 70 3.51 10.51 -7.42
C ARG A 70 4.05 9.18 -7.94
N PRO A 71 4.04 8.94 -9.27
CA PRO A 71 4.53 7.68 -9.85
C PRO A 71 5.99 7.34 -9.53
N GLN A 72 6.81 8.32 -9.17
CA GLN A 72 8.23 8.14 -8.82
C GLN A 72 8.44 7.74 -7.35
N ASP A 73 7.46 7.98 -6.49
CA ASP A 73 7.59 7.70 -5.05
C ASP A 73 7.49 6.20 -4.79
N ARG A 74 8.12 5.75 -3.70
CA ARG A 74 8.18 4.33 -3.32
C ARG A 74 7.83 4.17 -1.85
N VAL A 75 6.99 3.20 -1.52
CA VAL A 75 6.42 3.02 -0.18
C VAL A 75 6.74 1.65 0.39
N ALA A 76 7.43 1.62 1.53
CA ALA A 76 7.57 0.44 2.36
C ALA A 76 6.37 0.31 3.30
N VAL A 77 5.29 -0.28 2.80
CA VAL A 77 4.04 -0.42 3.54
C VAL A 77 4.23 -1.19 4.85
N LYS A 78 3.66 -0.67 5.94
CA LYS A 78 3.58 -1.37 7.23
C LYS A 78 3.03 -2.80 7.01
N PRO A 79 3.75 -3.86 7.41
CA PRO A 79 3.40 -5.23 7.02
C PRO A 79 1.97 -5.63 7.38
N HIS A 80 1.57 -5.35 8.62
CA HIS A 80 0.25 -5.73 9.15
C HIS A 80 -0.91 -4.90 8.59
N ALA A 81 -0.63 -3.84 7.84
CA ALA A 81 -1.63 -3.08 7.08
C ALA A 81 -1.83 -3.64 5.65
N SER A 82 -1.28 -4.82 5.32
CA SER A 82 -1.44 -5.45 4.00
C SER A 82 -2.90 -5.53 3.50
N PRO A 83 -3.93 -5.82 4.32
CA PRO A 83 -5.30 -5.83 3.81
C PRO A 83 -5.80 -4.44 3.37
N VAL A 84 -5.30 -3.36 3.99
CA VAL A 84 -5.57 -1.98 3.55
C VAL A 84 -4.89 -1.73 2.21
N PHE A 85 -3.62 -2.12 2.08
CA PHE A 85 -2.88 -2.00 0.82
C PHE A 85 -3.56 -2.76 -0.32
N HIS A 86 -3.90 -4.04 -0.13
CA HIS A 86 -4.57 -4.83 -1.17
C HIS A 86 -5.97 -4.27 -1.51
N ALA A 87 -6.70 -3.70 -0.54
CA ALA A 87 -7.97 -3.02 -0.81
C ALA A 87 -7.78 -1.75 -1.66
N ILE A 88 -6.74 -0.96 -1.39
CA ILE A 88 -6.37 0.20 -2.22
C ILE A 88 -6.06 -0.25 -3.64
N GLN A 89 -5.19 -1.25 -3.79
CA GLN A 89 -4.80 -1.79 -5.10
C GLN A 89 -6.00 -2.37 -5.86
N TYR A 90 -6.97 -2.97 -5.16
CA TYR A 90 -8.21 -3.45 -5.76
C TYR A 90 -9.07 -2.30 -6.29
N LEU A 91 -9.23 -1.22 -5.52
CA LEU A 91 -9.96 -0.03 -5.96
C LEU A 91 -9.26 0.69 -7.13
N MET A 92 -7.93 0.58 -7.23
CA MET A 92 -7.15 1.09 -8.35
C MET A 92 -7.12 0.17 -9.58
N GLY A 93 -7.67 -1.05 -9.47
CA GLY A 93 -7.70 -2.04 -10.57
C GLY A 93 -6.43 -2.89 -10.73
N ASN A 94 -5.46 -2.78 -9.82
CA ASN A 94 -4.20 -3.53 -9.84
C ASN A 94 -4.28 -4.88 -9.10
N GLN A 95 -5.39 -5.15 -8.42
CA GLN A 95 -5.62 -6.35 -7.63
C GLN A 95 -6.99 -6.94 -7.96
N THR A 96 -7.12 -8.26 -7.95
CA THR A 96 -8.38 -8.93 -8.28
C THR A 96 -9.19 -9.28 -7.04
N ARG A 97 -10.51 -9.36 -7.20
CA ARG A 97 -11.41 -9.84 -6.14
C ARG A 97 -11.04 -11.25 -5.68
N GLU A 98 -10.71 -12.14 -6.62
CA GLU A 98 -10.33 -13.54 -6.34
C GLU A 98 -9.14 -13.62 -5.39
N LYS A 99 -8.14 -12.73 -5.56
CA LYS A 99 -6.97 -12.70 -4.65
C LYS A 99 -7.32 -12.20 -3.25
N LEU A 100 -8.24 -11.25 -3.11
CA LEU A 100 -8.75 -10.83 -1.80
C LEU A 100 -9.56 -11.94 -1.14
N GLU A 101 -10.43 -12.63 -1.90
CA GLU A 101 -11.17 -13.79 -1.44
C GLU A 101 -10.23 -14.91 -0.98
N ASN A 102 -9.10 -15.05 -1.67
CA ASN A 102 -8.08 -16.04 -1.35
C ASN A 102 -6.97 -15.51 -0.42
N PHE A 103 -7.18 -14.42 0.32
CA PHE A 103 -6.18 -13.83 1.22
C PHE A 103 -5.50 -14.88 2.12
N ARG A 104 -4.15 -14.83 2.16
CA ARG A 104 -3.24 -15.79 2.82
C ARG A 104 -3.36 -17.25 2.37
N GLY A 105 -4.13 -17.52 1.33
CA GLY A 105 -4.17 -18.81 0.63
C GLY A 105 -3.10 -18.87 -0.46
N LEU A 106 -2.83 -20.08 -0.95
CA LEU A 106 -1.93 -20.28 -2.08
C LEU A 106 -2.44 -19.54 -3.32
N GLY A 107 -1.62 -18.66 -3.90
CA GLY A 107 -1.99 -17.85 -5.08
C GLY A 107 -2.83 -16.60 -4.76
N GLY A 108 -3.27 -16.42 -3.51
CA GLY A 108 -4.01 -15.24 -3.09
C GLY A 108 -3.12 -14.08 -2.61
N ALA A 109 -3.76 -13.00 -2.18
CA ALA A 109 -3.08 -11.83 -1.61
C ALA A 109 -2.28 -12.23 -0.36
N GLN A 110 -1.05 -11.74 -0.26
CA GLN A 110 -0.12 -12.19 0.78
C GLN A 110 -0.43 -11.63 2.16
N SER A 111 0.09 -12.31 3.18
CA SER A 111 -0.01 -11.84 4.57
C SER A 111 0.64 -10.48 4.80
N TYR A 112 1.73 -10.21 4.09
CA TYR A 112 2.54 -8.99 4.09
C TYR A 112 2.93 -8.68 2.65
N PRO A 113 3.03 -7.41 2.24
CA PRO A 113 3.31 -7.05 0.84
C PRO A 113 4.61 -7.69 0.37
N SER A 114 4.56 -8.37 -0.77
CA SER A 114 5.67 -9.15 -1.29
C SER A 114 5.84 -8.98 -2.79
N ARG A 115 6.98 -8.41 -3.20
CA ARG A 115 7.32 -8.18 -4.62
C ARG A 115 7.32 -9.43 -5.49
N THR A 116 7.55 -10.61 -4.89
CA THR A 116 7.69 -11.87 -5.62
C THR A 116 6.44 -12.73 -5.59
N LYS A 117 5.48 -12.43 -4.71
CA LYS A 117 4.31 -13.28 -4.46
C LYS A 117 2.98 -12.55 -4.68
N ASP A 118 2.95 -11.24 -4.49
CA ASP A 118 1.81 -10.43 -4.89
C ASP A 118 1.93 -10.03 -6.35
N THR A 119 0.77 -9.75 -6.96
CA THR A 119 0.66 -9.22 -8.33
C THR A 119 0.41 -7.72 -8.37
N ASP A 120 0.04 -7.12 -7.23
CA ASP A 120 -0.14 -5.68 -7.14
C ASP A 120 1.20 -4.96 -6.98
N ASP A 121 1.18 -3.63 -7.11
CA ASP A 121 2.38 -2.80 -7.24
C ASP A 121 3.11 -2.59 -5.89
N VAL A 122 3.83 -3.62 -5.45
CA VAL A 122 4.64 -3.60 -4.23
C VAL A 122 6.04 -3.05 -4.53
N ASP A 123 6.39 -1.92 -3.92
CA ASP A 123 7.73 -1.32 -4.05
C ASP A 123 8.80 -2.08 -3.26
N PHE A 124 8.48 -2.43 -2.01
CA PHE A 124 9.38 -3.11 -1.07
C PHE A 124 8.65 -4.27 -0.38
N SER A 125 9.27 -5.44 -0.37
CA SER A 125 8.75 -6.57 0.41
C SER A 125 8.93 -6.29 1.90
N THR A 126 7.83 -6.23 2.65
CA THR A 126 7.87 -6.01 4.10
C THR A 126 7.36 -7.24 4.87
N GLY A 127 7.64 -7.31 6.17
CA GLY A 127 7.26 -8.46 7.01
C GLY A 127 8.11 -8.54 8.27
N SER A 128 9.43 -8.37 8.11
CA SER A 128 10.35 -8.19 9.22
C SER A 128 10.29 -6.74 9.73
N VAL A 129 9.98 -6.55 11.01
CA VAL A 129 9.86 -5.23 11.62
C VAL A 129 11.22 -4.52 11.57
N GLY A 130 11.22 -3.23 11.24
CA GLY A 130 12.44 -2.41 11.09
C GLY A 130 13.04 -2.40 9.68
N MET A 131 12.79 -3.42 8.85
CA MET A 131 13.34 -3.45 7.49
C MET A 131 12.72 -2.41 6.54
N GLY A 132 11.46 -2.02 6.74
CA GLY A 132 10.80 -0.98 5.93
C GLY A 132 11.59 0.34 5.92
N PRO A 133 11.79 0.98 7.08
CA PRO A 133 12.60 2.18 7.21
C PRO A 133 14.06 2.00 6.76
N ALA A 134 14.67 0.84 7.02
CA ALA A 134 16.04 0.58 6.58
C ALA A 134 16.16 0.56 5.05
N MET A 135 15.25 -0.16 4.37
CA MET A 135 15.25 -0.25 2.90
C MET A 135 15.02 1.10 2.24
N THR A 136 14.07 1.90 2.74
CA THR A 136 13.77 3.22 2.17
C THR A 136 14.91 4.21 2.37
N MET A 137 15.59 4.16 3.52
CA MET A 137 16.80 4.94 3.78
C MET A 137 17.92 4.59 2.79
N PHE A 138 18.24 3.31 2.61
CA PHE A 138 19.29 2.89 1.67
C PHE A 138 18.91 3.16 0.21
N ALA A 139 17.63 3.03 -0.15
CA ALA A 139 17.13 3.40 -1.47
C ALA A 139 17.30 4.92 -1.72
N SER A 140 17.01 5.75 -0.72
CA SER A 140 17.21 7.21 -0.82
C SER A 140 18.69 7.54 -0.99
N LEU A 141 19.57 6.94 -0.19
CA LEU A 141 21.02 7.13 -0.30
C LEU A 141 21.54 6.74 -1.69
N THR A 142 21.05 5.62 -2.23
CA THR A 142 21.42 5.12 -3.55
C THR A 142 20.92 6.04 -4.66
N GLN A 143 19.69 6.56 -4.54
CA GLN A 143 19.16 7.57 -5.46
C GLN A 143 20.04 8.81 -5.48
N ASP A 144 20.40 9.35 -4.31
CA ASP A 144 21.22 10.57 -4.23
C ASP A 144 22.62 10.35 -4.79
N TYR A 145 23.24 9.21 -4.46
CA TYR A 145 24.53 8.82 -5.02
C TYR A 145 24.49 8.75 -6.56
N THR A 146 23.54 8.00 -7.11
CA THR A 146 23.45 7.83 -8.58
C THR A 146 23.14 9.14 -9.29
N ARG A 147 22.28 10.00 -8.73
CA ARG A 147 22.02 11.35 -9.29
C ARG A 147 23.26 12.23 -9.27
N ARG A 148 24.12 12.10 -8.26
CA ARG A 148 25.37 12.86 -8.19
C ARG A 148 26.37 12.40 -9.27
N HIS A 149 26.42 11.11 -9.56
CA HIS A 149 27.44 10.52 -10.43
C HIS A 149 27.01 10.32 -11.90
N PHE A 150 25.70 10.30 -12.20
CA PHE A 150 25.20 10.05 -13.55
C PHE A 150 24.20 11.13 -14.00
N GLU A 151 24.57 11.87 -15.05
CA GLU A 151 23.74 12.95 -15.61
C GLU A 151 22.36 12.46 -16.09
N SER A 152 22.33 11.27 -16.71
CA SER A 152 21.09 10.64 -17.20
C SER A 152 20.09 10.30 -16.08
N VAL A 153 20.57 10.10 -14.85
CA VAL A 153 19.73 9.87 -13.66
C VAL A 153 19.34 11.21 -13.03
N ARG A 154 20.26 12.18 -12.99
CA ARG A 154 20.02 13.52 -12.48
C ARG A 154 18.90 14.25 -13.23
N ALA A 155 18.83 14.06 -14.54
CA ALA A 155 17.82 14.66 -15.41
C ALA A 155 16.39 14.16 -15.16
N ARG A 156 16.20 13.05 -14.42
CA ARG A 156 14.88 12.51 -14.07
C ARG A 156 14.35 13.15 -12.79
N GLU A 157 13.04 13.19 -12.62
CA GLU A 157 12.42 13.59 -11.35
C GLU A 157 12.73 12.57 -10.23
N PRO A 158 13.17 12.99 -9.05
CA PRO A 158 13.45 12.09 -7.93
C PRO A 158 12.16 11.61 -7.25
N GLY A 159 12.18 10.35 -6.81
CA GLY A 159 11.14 9.78 -5.95
C GLY A 159 11.39 10.04 -4.48
N ARG A 160 10.32 10.10 -3.69
CA ARG A 160 10.36 10.04 -2.22
C ARG A 160 10.35 8.57 -1.78
N MET A 161 11.20 8.22 -0.83
CA MET A 161 11.24 6.89 -0.20
C MET A 161 10.50 6.97 1.14
N ILE A 162 9.35 6.32 1.25
CA ILE A 162 8.38 6.50 2.35
C ILE A 162 8.26 5.19 3.13
N ALA A 163 8.30 5.22 4.46
CA ALA A 163 8.11 4.06 5.35
C ALA A 163 7.13 4.36 6.48
#